data_AF-A0A2N5B6Z9-F1
#
_entry.id   AF-A0A2N5B6Z9-F1
#
_cell.length_a   1.000
_cell.length_b   1.000
_cell.length_c   1.000
_cell.angle_alpha   90.00
_cell.angle_beta   90.00
_cell.angle_gamma   90.00
#
_symmetry.space_group_name_H-M   'P 1'
#
loop_
_entity.id
_entity.type
_entity.pdbx_description
1 polymer ?
#
loop_
_entity_poly.entity_id
_entity_poly.type
_entity_poly.pdbx_seq_one_letter_code
_entity_poly.pdbx_strand_id
1 'polypeptide(L)'
;MLIDFESVHQRYLQGSMSERGWRYEPVSPGKPRAGKHLSTYQIFSNAGLGVALYLRNDYEGETATKVHVGLKLIFSRKVKDTYLLSKDTGKIALTLDMGGVRALYAWLAGDTSEFAYEIVRPDAPKKQVTGFESDLAFPLCIRASESDAFDTGRSIAVGLADSDIFHLQLYCLGLAKLLYPSLSDTALLAHLKPRVRAKRQASANQNPAPQSPEPLYAPEASPAARSASKGAAPSSALGIDIERSKKAVYAVGKNRWPRKDLATIEHIQDGPAEAMDRMVRAGNAGDFTEWDRIYSLLNHQTT
;
A
#
# COMPACT_ATOMS: atom_id res chain seq x y z
N MET A 1 13.59 -25.52 7.00
CA MET A 1 13.65 -25.33 5.53
C MET A 1 14.92 -26.03 5.06
N LEU A 2 14.83 -27.07 4.23
CA LEU A 2 15.99 -27.88 3.77
C LEU A 2 16.65 -27.25 2.52
N ILE A 3 17.01 -25.97 2.58
CA ILE A 3 17.74 -25.32 1.49
C ILE A 3 19.20 -25.20 1.89
N ASP A 4 20.09 -25.75 1.07
CA ASP A 4 21.51 -25.44 1.14
C ASP A 4 21.76 -24.05 0.54
N PHE A 5 21.64 -23.03 1.39
CA PHE A 5 21.77 -21.64 0.98
C PHE A 5 23.15 -21.29 0.45
N GLU A 6 24.20 -21.91 0.99
CA GLU A 6 25.58 -21.66 0.59
C GLU A 6 25.83 -22.15 -0.83
N SER A 7 25.47 -23.41 -1.11
CA SER A 7 25.58 -23.96 -2.47
C SER A 7 24.75 -23.18 -3.48
N VAL A 8 23.53 -22.77 -3.11
CA VAL A 8 22.68 -21.96 -4.01
C VAL A 8 23.29 -20.59 -4.27
N HIS A 9 23.85 -19.94 -3.24
CA HIS A 9 24.50 -18.64 -3.36
C HIS A 9 25.72 -18.73 -4.29
N GLN A 10 26.64 -19.66 -4.02
CA GLN A 10 27.85 -19.84 -4.82
C GLN A 10 27.51 -20.15 -6.27
N ARG A 11 26.49 -21.00 -6.50
CA ARG A 11 26.13 -21.44 -7.84
C ARG A 11 25.45 -20.36 -8.68
N TYR A 12 24.47 -19.65 -8.12
CA TYR A 12 23.59 -18.78 -8.92
C TYR A 12 23.80 -17.29 -8.67
N LEU A 13 24.35 -16.90 -7.52
CA LEU A 13 24.47 -15.47 -7.16
C LEU A 13 25.89 -14.94 -7.32
N GLN A 14 26.88 -15.80 -7.48
CA GLN A 14 28.24 -15.39 -7.83
C GLN A 14 28.41 -15.35 -9.35
N GLY A 15 28.69 -14.15 -9.85
CA GLY A 15 29.02 -13.94 -11.26
C GLY A 15 30.50 -14.21 -11.51
N SER A 16 30.82 -14.56 -12.75
CA SER A 16 32.19 -14.60 -13.26
C SER A 16 32.34 -13.56 -14.36
N MET A 17 33.52 -12.92 -14.43
CA MET A 17 33.81 -12.00 -15.52
C MET A 17 34.27 -12.80 -16.74
N SER A 18 33.64 -12.55 -17.89
CA SER A 18 34.04 -13.07 -19.19
C SER A 18 34.47 -11.93 -20.12
N GLU A 19 35.05 -12.25 -21.27
CA GLU A 19 35.43 -11.24 -22.29
C GLU A 19 34.26 -10.33 -22.72
N ARG A 20 33.02 -10.81 -22.59
CA ARG A 20 31.80 -10.09 -22.96
C ARG A 20 31.07 -9.46 -21.76
N GLY A 21 31.69 -9.47 -20.57
CA GLY A 21 31.13 -8.93 -19.34
C GLY A 21 30.75 -10.01 -18.32
N TRP A 22 29.94 -9.63 -17.33
CA TRP A 22 29.50 -10.51 -16.25
C TRP A 22 28.62 -11.65 -16.76
N ARG A 23 28.88 -12.85 -16.26
CA ARG A 23 28.13 -14.06 -16.57
C ARG A 23 27.77 -14.80 -15.29
N TYR A 24 26.51 -15.20 -15.20
CA TYR A 24 25.96 -15.99 -14.11
C TYR A 24 25.52 -17.37 -14.60
N GLU A 25 25.42 -18.34 -13.70
CA GLU A 25 24.81 -19.62 -14.03
C GLU A 25 23.28 -19.44 -14.25
N PRO A 26 22.72 -19.98 -15.36
CA PRO A 26 21.28 -20.00 -15.58
C PRO A 26 20.52 -20.74 -14.48
N VAL A 27 19.58 -20.08 -13.82
CA VAL A 27 18.69 -20.70 -12.81
C VAL A 27 17.69 -21.67 -13.43
N SER A 28 17.43 -21.56 -14.73
CA SER A 28 16.53 -22.44 -15.48
C SER A 28 17.03 -22.58 -16.94
N PRO A 29 18.02 -23.47 -17.18
CA PRO A 29 18.66 -23.59 -18.50
C PRO A 29 17.67 -23.90 -19.63
N GLY A 30 16.70 -24.79 -19.39
CA GLY A 30 15.69 -25.15 -20.40
C GLY A 30 14.58 -24.11 -20.60
N LYS A 31 14.50 -23.09 -19.74
CA LYS A 31 13.54 -21.98 -19.84
C LYS A 31 14.21 -20.70 -19.34
N PRO A 32 15.08 -20.06 -20.15
CA PRO A 32 15.92 -18.95 -19.72
C PRO A 32 15.15 -17.86 -18.98
N ARG A 33 13.97 -17.47 -19.48
CA ARG A 33 13.14 -16.40 -18.87
C ARG A 33 12.28 -16.85 -17.68
N ALA A 34 12.24 -18.15 -17.37
CA ALA A 34 11.51 -18.65 -16.21
C ALA A 34 12.38 -18.47 -14.95
N GLY A 35 11.75 -18.02 -13.87
CA GLY A 35 12.44 -18.01 -12.59
C GLY A 35 12.27 -19.33 -11.84
N LYS A 36 13.18 -19.57 -10.91
CA LYS A 36 13.23 -20.74 -10.03
C LYS A 36 12.68 -20.38 -8.65
N HIS A 37 11.80 -21.22 -8.13
CA HIS A 37 11.32 -21.12 -6.75
C HIS A 37 12.14 -22.10 -5.91
N LEU A 38 12.98 -21.60 -5.01
CA LEU A 38 13.84 -22.43 -4.15
C LEU A 38 13.05 -23.07 -3.00
N SER A 39 12.04 -22.35 -2.53
CA SER A 39 11.06 -22.85 -1.56
C SER A 39 9.78 -22.07 -1.73
N THR A 40 8.65 -22.71 -1.40
CA THR A 40 7.32 -22.15 -1.52
C THR A 40 6.48 -22.45 -0.29
N TYR A 41 5.71 -21.47 0.17
CA TYR A 41 4.71 -21.62 1.20
C TYR A 41 3.40 -21.00 0.71
N GLN A 42 2.28 -21.52 1.19
CA GLN A 42 0.96 -21.09 0.74
C GLN A 42 0.08 -20.84 1.96
N ILE A 43 -0.59 -19.69 1.95
CA ILE A 43 -1.52 -19.25 2.97
C ILE A 43 -2.89 -19.19 2.33
N PHE A 44 -3.88 -19.77 3.00
CA PHE A 44 -5.28 -19.78 2.56
C PHE A 44 -6.16 -19.31 3.71
N SER A 45 -6.68 -18.09 3.60
CA SER A 45 -7.56 -17.49 4.60
C SER A 45 -8.85 -16.97 3.94
N ASN A 46 -9.09 -15.66 3.94
CA ASN A 46 -10.12 -15.01 3.13
C ASN A 46 -9.71 -14.90 1.64
N ALA A 47 -8.40 -15.02 1.37
CA ALA A 47 -7.80 -15.05 0.04
C ALA A 47 -6.55 -15.97 0.06
N GLY A 48 -5.94 -16.19 -1.10
CA GLY A 48 -4.71 -16.99 -1.23
C GLY A 48 -3.46 -16.12 -1.33
N LEU A 49 -2.41 -16.48 -0.60
CA LEU A 49 -1.07 -15.91 -0.73
C LEU A 49 -0.04 -17.03 -0.95
N GLY A 50 0.62 -17.00 -2.10
CA GLY A 50 1.82 -17.78 -2.36
C GLY A 50 3.08 -16.99 -2.02
N VAL A 51 3.97 -17.58 -1.23
CA VAL A 51 5.24 -17.00 -0.81
C VAL A 51 6.36 -17.86 -1.39
N ALA A 52 7.39 -17.26 -1.97
CA ALA A 52 8.52 -18.02 -2.49
C ALA A 52 9.85 -17.28 -2.41
N LEU A 53 10.91 -18.00 -2.07
CA LEU A 53 12.28 -17.55 -2.36
C LEU A 53 12.52 -17.72 -3.86
N TYR A 54 12.69 -16.60 -4.55
CA TYR A 54 12.64 -16.54 -6.00
C TYR A 54 13.96 -16.08 -6.59
N LEU A 55 14.42 -16.81 -7.61
CA LEU A 55 15.55 -16.44 -8.46
C LEU A 55 15.08 -16.29 -9.90
N ARG A 56 15.62 -15.31 -10.63
CA ARG A 56 15.40 -15.15 -12.07
C ARG A 56 16.60 -14.46 -12.70
N ASN A 57 17.16 -15.02 -13.77
CA ASN A 57 18.16 -14.27 -14.51
C ASN A 57 17.52 -13.27 -15.49
N ASP A 58 18.23 -12.19 -15.76
CA ASP A 58 18.05 -11.46 -17.01
C ASP A 58 19.09 -11.97 -18.03
N TYR A 59 18.74 -11.89 -19.31
CA TYR A 59 19.57 -12.39 -20.40
C TYR A 59 19.84 -11.31 -21.43
N GLU A 60 21.06 -11.30 -21.92
CA GLU A 60 21.47 -10.61 -23.15
C GLU A 60 21.86 -11.68 -24.16
N GLY A 61 21.02 -11.86 -25.19
CA GLY A 61 21.10 -13.03 -26.07
C GLY A 61 20.94 -14.34 -25.29
N GLU A 62 21.97 -15.19 -25.35
CA GLU A 62 22.01 -16.48 -24.64
C GLU A 62 22.74 -16.42 -23.29
N THR A 63 23.29 -15.26 -22.92
CA THR A 63 24.09 -15.12 -21.70
C THR A 63 23.25 -14.56 -20.57
N ALA A 64 23.25 -15.24 -19.42
CA ALA A 64 22.68 -14.71 -18.20
C ALA A 64 23.61 -13.65 -17.59
N THR A 65 23.21 -12.38 -17.68
CA THR A 65 24.06 -11.23 -17.29
C THR A 65 23.76 -10.69 -15.90
N LYS A 66 22.61 -11.05 -15.32
CA LYS A 66 22.19 -10.64 -13.98
C LYS A 66 21.33 -11.70 -13.33
N VAL A 67 21.32 -11.75 -11.99
CA VAL A 67 20.36 -12.55 -11.22
C VAL A 67 19.53 -11.64 -10.32
N HIS A 68 18.22 -11.72 -10.48
CA HIS A 68 17.25 -11.16 -9.55
C HIS A 68 16.94 -12.20 -8.49
N VAL A 69 17.04 -11.78 -7.24
CA VAL A 69 16.75 -12.58 -6.07
C VAL A 69 15.81 -11.79 -5.17
N GLY A 70 14.78 -12.44 -4.64
CA GLY A 70 13.83 -11.75 -3.79
C GLY A 70 12.75 -12.66 -3.22
N LEU A 71 11.94 -12.09 -2.35
CA LEU A 71 10.78 -12.76 -1.80
C LEU A 71 9.58 -12.48 -2.69
N LYS A 72 9.15 -13.49 -3.45
CA LYS A 72 8.00 -13.38 -4.35
C LYS A 72 6.72 -13.65 -3.58
N LEU A 73 5.79 -12.70 -3.67
CA LEU A 73 4.45 -12.77 -3.12
C LEU A 73 3.45 -12.83 -4.26
N ILE A 74 2.51 -13.78 -4.19
CA ILE A 74 1.48 -14.01 -5.20
C ILE A 74 0.13 -14.02 -4.52
N PHE A 75 -0.63 -12.96 -4.70
CA PHE A 75 -1.96 -12.78 -4.15
C PHE A 75 -3.00 -13.26 -5.17
N SER A 76 -3.94 -14.07 -4.72
CA SER A 76 -4.98 -14.66 -5.56
C SER A 76 -6.31 -14.67 -4.83
N ARG A 77 -7.40 -14.45 -5.57
CA ARG A 77 -8.76 -14.53 -5.03
C ARG A 77 -9.25 -15.96 -5.02
N LYS A 78 -10.23 -16.24 -4.18
CA LYS A 78 -11.00 -17.48 -4.26
C LYS A 78 -11.92 -17.40 -5.49
N VAL A 79 -11.86 -18.39 -6.37
CA VAL A 79 -12.74 -18.48 -7.56
C VAL A 79 -13.45 -19.82 -7.51
N LYS A 80 -14.79 -19.80 -7.44
CA LYS A 80 -15.62 -21.02 -7.32
C LYS A 80 -15.10 -21.95 -6.21
N ASP A 81 -14.91 -21.38 -5.03
CA ASP A 81 -14.35 -22.03 -3.84
C ASP A 81 -12.95 -22.62 -3.94
N THR A 82 -12.21 -22.34 -5.01
CA THR A 82 -10.85 -22.85 -5.22
C THR A 82 -9.83 -21.70 -5.23
N TYR A 83 -8.70 -21.92 -4.59
CA TYR A 83 -7.54 -21.02 -4.66
C TYR A 83 -6.62 -21.44 -5.80
N LEU A 84 -6.54 -20.61 -6.85
CA LEU A 84 -5.76 -20.94 -8.05
C LEU A 84 -4.30 -20.45 -7.98
N LEU A 85 -3.97 -19.50 -7.09
CA LEU A 85 -2.63 -18.98 -6.86
C LEU A 85 -1.93 -18.58 -8.17
N SER A 86 -0.86 -19.29 -8.55
CA SER A 86 -0.09 -19.00 -9.77
C SER A 86 -0.90 -19.20 -11.06
N LYS A 87 -1.98 -20.00 -11.02
CA LYS A 87 -2.90 -20.24 -12.15
C LYS A 87 -4.01 -19.20 -12.25
N ASP A 88 -4.20 -18.35 -11.23
CA ASP A 88 -5.17 -17.26 -11.26
C ASP A 88 -4.74 -16.19 -12.29
N THR A 89 -5.63 -15.86 -13.23
CA THR A 89 -5.42 -14.78 -14.21
C THR A 89 -5.55 -13.40 -13.55
N GLY A 90 -6.34 -13.33 -12.48
CA GLY A 90 -6.56 -12.16 -11.64
C GLY A 90 -5.52 -11.93 -10.55
N LYS A 91 -4.45 -12.75 -10.49
CA LYS A 91 -3.42 -12.62 -9.43
C LYS A 91 -2.66 -11.30 -9.50
N ILE A 92 -2.23 -10.84 -8.34
CA ILE A 92 -1.24 -9.76 -8.20
C ILE A 92 0.05 -10.39 -7.68
N ALA A 93 1.13 -10.30 -8.45
CA ALA A 93 2.43 -10.83 -8.08
C ALA A 93 3.47 -9.71 -7.98
N LEU A 94 4.22 -9.70 -6.88
CA LEU A 94 5.31 -8.78 -6.60
C LEU A 94 6.52 -9.56 -6.08
N THR A 95 7.71 -8.99 -6.24
CA THR A 95 8.95 -9.55 -5.68
C THR A 95 9.62 -8.49 -4.84
N LEU A 96 9.71 -8.74 -3.55
CA LEU A 96 10.35 -7.86 -2.59
C LEU A 96 11.86 -8.08 -2.62
N ASP A 97 12.61 -6.98 -2.67
CA ASP A 97 14.04 -6.99 -2.41
C ASP A 97 14.31 -6.97 -0.90
N MET A 98 15.58 -6.81 -0.50
CA MET A 98 15.93 -6.74 0.92
C MET A 98 15.36 -5.52 1.64
N GLY A 99 15.09 -4.42 0.94
CA GLY A 99 14.43 -3.25 1.52
C GLY A 99 12.98 -3.58 1.91
N GLY A 100 12.24 -4.18 0.98
CA GLY A 100 10.88 -4.65 1.22
C GLY A 100 10.80 -5.77 2.26
N VAL A 101 11.72 -6.73 2.22
CA VAL A 101 11.78 -7.84 3.17
C VAL A 101 12.10 -7.39 4.59
N ARG A 102 13.02 -6.43 4.76
CA ARG A 102 13.31 -5.86 6.08
C ARG A 102 12.09 -5.15 6.67
N ALA A 103 11.39 -4.35 5.87
CA ALA A 103 10.18 -3.66 6.32
C ALA A 103 9.03 -4.65 6.62
N LEU A 104 8.88 -5.69 5.80
CA LEU A 104 7.91 -6.76 6.04
C LEU A 104 8.21 -7.50 7.35
N TYR A 105 9.47 -7.87 7.60
CA TYR A 105 9.87 -8.54 8.83
C TYR A 105 9.60 -7.68 10.07
N ALA A 106 9.96 -6.40 10.04
CA ALA A 106 9.75 -5.48 11.15
C ALA A 106 8.25 -5.35 11.53
N TRP A 107 7.37 -5.26 10.53
CA TRP A 107 5.92 -5.24 10.75
C TRP A 107 5.41 -6.56 11.31
N LEU A 108 5.79 -7.69 10.72
CA LEU A 108 5.40 -9.02 11.22
C LEU A 108 5.91 -9.30 12.63
N ALA A 109 7.05 -8.71 13.03
CA ALA A 109 7.61 -8.82 14.37
C ALA A 109 6.96 -7.87 15.39
N GLY A 110 6.05 -7.00 14.95
CA GLY A 110 5.42 -5.98 15.81
C GLY A 110 6.30 -4.77 16.10
N ASP A 111 7.44 -4.62 15.41
CA ASP A 111 8.33 -3.47 15.59
C ASP A 111 7.78 -2.18 14.93
N THR A 112 6.87 -2.33 13.96
CA THR A 112 6.17 -1.23 13.27
C THR A 112 4.68 -1.56 13.13
N SER A 113 3.81 -0.56 13.25
CA SER A 113 2.34 -0.74 13.15
C SER A 113 1.86 -1.06 11.74
N GLU A 114 2.60 -0.62 10.72
CA GLU A 114 2.23 -0.77 9.31
C GLU A 114 3.46 -1.12 8.47
N PHE A 115 3.19 -1.77 7.34
CA PHE A 115 4.14 -2.05 6.28
C PHE A 115 3.65 -1.43 4.98
N ALA A 116 4.55 -0.84 4.21
CA ALA A 116 4.27 -0.40 2.84
C ALA A 116 5.54 -0.55 1.99
N TYR A 117 5.37 -1.13 0.80
CA TYR A 117 6.44 -1.25 -0.18
C TYR A 117 5.87 -1.12 -1.59
N GLU A 118 6.52 -0.30 -2.41
CA GLU A 118 6.08 0.04 -3.75
C GLU A 118 7.12 -0.37 -4.80
N ILE A 119 6.65 -0.94 -5.90
CA ILE A 119 7.47 -1.25 -7.07
C ILE A 119 6.96 -0.40 -8.24
N VAL A 120 7.79 0.56 -8.64
CA VAL A 120 7.58 1.37 -9.83
C VAL A 120 8.55 0.90 -10.91
N ARG A 121 8.03 0.56 -12.09
CA ARG A 121 8.84 0.23 -13.26
C ARG A 121 8.36 1.05 -14.44
N PRO A 122 9.26 1.46 -15.34
CA PRO A 122 8.86 2.02 -16.63
C PRO A 122 7.91 1.05 -17.34
N ASP A 123 6.85 1.60 -17.93
CA ASP A 123 5.90 0.88 -18.78
C ASP A 123 5.17 -0.31 -18.13
N ALA A 124 5.10 -0.36 -16.80
CA ALA A 124 4.34 -1.38 -16.08
C ALA A 124 3.41 -0.76 -15.03
N PRO A 125 2.27 -1.40 -14.73
CA PRO A 125 1.38 -0.98 -13.66
C PRO A 125 2.11 -0.82 -12.33
N LYS A 126 1.79 0.25 -11.60
CA LYS A 126 2.32 0.48 -10.25
C LYS A 126 1.79 -0.62 -9.33
N LYS A 127 2.69 -1.28 -8.62
CA LYS A 127 2.33 -2.30 -7.65
C LYS A 127 2.76 -1.90 -6.27
N GLN A 128 1.88 -2.12 -5.30
CA GLN A 128 2.17 -1.86 -3.91
C GLN A 128 1.75 -3.07 -3.07
N VAL A 129 2.51 -3.34 -2.02
CA VAL A 129 2.08 -4.22 -0.95
C VAL A 129 2.05 -3.43 0.35
N THR A 130 0.99 -3.61 1.13
CA THR A 130 0.85 -3.00 2.45
C THR A 130 0.46 -4.04 3.49
N GLY A 131 0.87 -3.81 4.73
CA GLY A 131 0.50 -4.62 5.89
C GLY A 131 -0.09 -3.71 6.96
N PHE A 132 -1.18 -4.14 7.58
CA PHE A 132 -1.90 -3.39 8.60
C PHE A 132 -2.61 -4.34 9.58
N GLU A 133 -2.85 -3.84 10.79
CA GLU A 133 -3.74 -4.49 11.76
C GLU A 133 -5.18 -4.42 11.26
N SER A 134 -5.95 -5.49 11.48
CA SER A 134 -7.32 -5.59 10.99
C SER A 134 -8.25 -6.00 12.11
N ASP A 135 -9.39 -5.31 12.24
CA ASP A 135 -10.47 -5.68 13.18
C ASP A 135 -11.27 -6.93 12.74
N LEU A 136 -10.72 -7.70 11.78
CA LEU A 136 -11.36 -8.89 11.24
C LEU A 136 -10.93 -10.12 12.07
N ALA A 137 -11.32 -11.32 11.64
CA ALA A 137 -10.95 -12.58 12.28
C ALA A 137 -9.44 -12.88 12.32
N PHE A 138 -8.59 -12.05 11.71
CA PHE A 138 -7.14 -12.23 11.64
C PHE A 138 -6.43 -11.02 12.24
N PRO A 139 -5.39 -11.21 13.07
CA PRO A 139 -4.68 -10.11 13.74
C PRO A 139 -4.01 -9.17 12.74
N LEU A 140 -3.44 -9.71 11.66
CA LEU A 140 -2.77 -8.95 10.62
C LEU A 140 -3.38 -9.26 9.24
N CYS A 141 -3.38 -8.24 8.38
CA CYS A 141 -3.73 -8.37 6.97
C CYS A 141 -2.59 -7.84 6.10
N ILE A 142 -2.27 -8.55 5.03
CA ILE A 142 -1.38 -8.08 3.97
C ILE A 142 -2.17 -7.91 2.67
N ARG A 143 -2.00 -6.78 2.00
CA ARG A 143 -2.73 -6.39 0.80
C ARG A 143 -1.78 -6.08 -0.33
N ALA A 144 -2.04 -6.63 -1.50
CA ALA A 144 -1.44 -6.16 -2.73
C ALA A 144 -2.43 -5.31 -3.51
N SER A 145 -1.93 -4.21 -4.08
CA SER A 145 -2.65 -3.38 -5.05
C SER A 145 -1.85 -3.23 -6.33
N GLU A 146 -2.56 -3.13 -7.43
CA GLU A 146 -2.04 -2.82 -8.76
C GLU A 146 -2.91 -1.71 -9.34
N SER A 147 -2.30 -0.55 -9.64
CA SER A 147 -2.94 0.59 -10.30
C SER A 147 -2.36 0.74 -11.70
N ASP A 148 -3.24 0.92 -12.68
CA ASP A 148 -2.85 1.30 -14.04
C ASP A 148 -2.63 2.82 -14.16
N ALA A 149 -2.29 3.28 -15.38
CA ALA A 149 -2.05 4.70 -15.65
C ALA A 149 -3.31 5.59 -15.49
N PHE A 150 -4.51 4.98 -15.41
CA PHE A 150 -5.79 5.65 -15.24
C PHE A 150 -6.33 5.53 -13.80
N ASP A 151 -5.50 5.02 -12.88
CA ASP A 151 -5.79 4.78 -11.47
C ASP A 151 -6.98 3.82 -11.23
N THR A 152 -7.35 3.03 -12.23
CA THR A 152 -8.27 1.90 -12.07
C THR A 152 -7.53 0.75 -11.39
N GLY A 153 -7.55 0.78 -10.06
CA GLY A 153 -6.81 -0.15 -9.22
C GLY A 153 -7.57 -1.43 -8.87
N ARG A 154 -6.87 -2.57 -8.85
CA ARG A 154 -7.34 -3.80 -8.19
C ARG A 154 -6.52 -4.07 -6.94
N SER A 155 -7.18 -4.63 -5.92
CA SER A 155 -6.49 -5.10 -4.72
C SER A 155 -6.97 -6.46 -4.24
N ILE A 156 -6.09 -7.15 -3.51
CA ILE A 156 -6.35 -8.44 -2.86
C ILE A 156 -5.72 -8.37 -1.47
N ALA A 157 -6.53 -8.57 -0.42
CA ALA A 157 -6.08 -8.61 0.97
C ALA A 157 -6.21 -10.04 1.51
N VAL A 158 -5.18 -10.50 2.21
CA VAL A 158 -5.06 -11.83 2.80
C VAL A 158 -4.83 -11.65 4.29
N GLY A 159 -5.72 -12.20 5.11
CA GLY A 159 -5.55 -12.28 6.56
C GLY A 159 -4.50 -13.32 6.93
N LEU A 160 -3.74 -13.03 7.97
CA LEU A 160 -2.62 -13.85 8.45
C LEU A 160 -2.94 -14.35 9.86
N ALA A 161 -2.93 -15.67 10.04
CA ALA A 161 -2.93 -16.28 11.36
C ALA A 161 -1.49 -16.29 11.94
N ASP A 162 -1.36 -16.60 13.23
CA ASP A 162 -0.05 -16.63 13.91
C ASP A 162 0.97 -17.56 13.24
N SER A 163 0.51 -18.70 12.71
CA SER A 163 1.35 -19.62 11.93
C SER A 163 1.87 -18.97 10.65
N ASP A 164 1.03 -18.20 9.95
CA ASP A 164 1.37 -17.54 8.69
C ASP A 164 2.40 -16.44 8.94
N ILE A 165 2.25 -15.69 10.03
CA ILE A 165 3.19 -14.68 10.50
C ILE A 165 4.56 -15.31 10.74
N PHE A 166 4.60 -16.41 11.50
CA PHE A 166 5.84 -17.16 11.76
C PHE A 166 6.51 -17.63 10.46
N HIS A 167 5.75 -18.23 9.55
CA HIS A 167 6.30 -18.67 8.27
C HIS A 167 6.83 -17.51 7.42
N LEU A 168 6.10 -16.40 7.31
CA LEU A 168 6.55 -15.22 6.58
C LEU A 168 7.84 -14.63 7.17
N GLN A 169 7.97 -14.57 8.50
CA GLN A 169 9.20 -14.16 9.17
C GLN A 169 10.38 -15.07 8.80
N LEU A 170 10.17 -16.39 8.79
CA LEU A 170 11.20 -17.35 8.37
C LEU A 170 11.59 -17.21 6.90
N TYR A 171 10.65 -16.86 6.02
CA TYR A 171 10.95 -16.57 4.62
C TYR A 171 11.76 -15.28 4.45
N CYS A 172 11.50 -14.27 5.26
CA CYS A 172 12.30 -13.05 5.31
C CYS A 172 13.75 -13.36 5.73
N LEU A 173 13.92 -14.15 6.81
CA LEU A 173 15.23 -14.63 7.25
C LEU A 173 15.90 -15.50 6.18
N GLY A 174 15.14 -16.39 5.53
CA GLY A 174 15.63 -17.26 4.46
C GLY A 174 16.20 -16.49 3.27
N LEU A 175 15.58 -15.37 2.88
CA LEU A 175 16.14 -14.51 1.84
C LEU A 175 17.46 -13.86 2.30
N ALA A 176 17.50 -13.37 3.54
CA ALA A 176 18.72 -12.78 4.11
C ALA A 176 19.86 -13.81 4.16
N LYS A 177 19.56 -15.05 4.55
CA LYS A 177 20.53 -16.16 4.60
C LYS A 177 21.00 -16.58 3.21
N LEU A 178 20.12 -16.56 2.21
CA LEU A 178 20.49 -16.81 0.81
C LEU A 178 21.48 -15.76 0.28
N LEU A 179 21.30 -14.50 0.65
CA LEU A 179 22.17 -13.41 0.20
C LEU A 179 23.48 -13.34 0.97
N TYR A 180 23.46 -13.68 2.25
CA TYR A 180 24.60 -13.55 3.16
C TYR A 180 24.82 -14.86 3.95
N PRO A 181 25.16 -15.97 3.26
CA PRO A 181 25.25 -17.28 3.89
C PRO A 181 26.29 -17.36 5.01
N SER A 182 27.35 -16.54 4.93
CA SER A 182 28.44 -16.45 5.90
C SER A 182 28.06 -15.78 7.23
N LEU A 183 26.97 -15.02 7.27
CA LEU A 183 26.50 -14.40 8.53
C LEU A 183 25.71 -15.41 9.37
N SER A 184 25.82 -15.31 10.69
CA SER A 184 25.00 -16.08 11.61
C SER A 184 23.54 -15.63 11.54
N ASP A 185 22.61 -16.53 11.86
CA ASP A 185 21.18 -16.21 11.87
C ASP A 185 20.85 -15.10 12.87
N THR A 186 21.57 -15.05 13.99
CA THR A 186 21.47 -13.96 14.98
C THR A 186 21.89 -12.61 14.42
N ALA A 187 22.98 -12.55 13.65
CA ALA A 187 23.43 -11.32 13.00
C ALA A 187 22.43 -10.86 11.94
N LEU A 188 21.91 -11.79 11.13
CA LEU A 188 20.89 -11.50 10.13
C LEU A 188 19.61 -10.95 10.76
N LEU A 189 19.11 -11.57 11.83
CA LEU A 189 17.95 -11.09 12.58
C LEU A 189 18.18 -9.69 13.15
N ALA A 190 19.37 -9.40 13.67
CA ALA A 190 19.71 -8.05 14.16
C ALA A 190 19.67 -6.99 13.04
N HIS A 191 20.04 -7.35 11.80
CA HIS A 191 19.96 -6.47 10.64
C HIS A 191 18.54 -6.33 10.05
N LEU A 192 17.70 -7.37 10.21
CA LEU A 192 16.29 -7.33 9.79
C LEU A 192 15.45 -6.45 10.72
N LYS A 193 15.79 -6.39 12.01
CA LYS A 193 15.13 -5.48 12.94
C LYS A 193 15.43 -4.02 12.59
N PRO A 194 14.47 -3.11 12.79
CA PRO A 194 14.74 -1.69 12.66
C PRO A 194 15.83 -1.29 13.67
N ARG A 195 16.79 -0.44 13.25
CA ARG A 195 17.74 0.15 14.19
C ARG A 195 16.94 0.95 15.21
N VAL A 196 17.20 0.72 16.50
CA VAL A 196 16.52 1.36 17.63
C VAL A 196 16.28 2.84 17.32
N ARG A 197 15.00 3.23 17.35
CA ARG A 197 14.45 4.55 17.02
C ARG A 197 15.50 5.68 17.09
N ALA A 198 15.93 6.18 15.92
CA ALA A 198 15.96 7.62 15.81
C ALA A 198 14.49 8.03 16.00
N LYS A 199 14.18 8.67 17.14
CA LYS A 199 12.89 9.33 17.36
C LYS A 199 12.49 9.96 16.02
N ARG A 200 11.34 9.57 15.47
CA ARG A 200 10.64 10.43 14.51
C ARG A 200 10.41 11.74 15.28
N GLN A 201 11.34 12.67 15.18
CA GLN A 201 11.04 14.07 15.39
C GLN A 201 9.93 14.38 14.41
N ALA A 202 8.85 14.95 14.93
CA ALA A 202 7.77 15.47 14.12
C ALA A 202 8.36 16.37 13.04
N SER A 203 8.27 15.95 11.77
CA SER A 203 8.37 16.86 10.64
C SER A 203 6.96 17.28 10.28
N ALA A 204 6.39 18.11 11.14
CA ALA A 204 5.58 19.23 10.65
C ALA A 204 6.57 20.17 9.94
N ASN A 205 6.29 20.54 8.69
CA ASN A 205 7.01 21.52 7.85
C ASN A 205 8.46 21.07 7.49
N GLN A 206 8.99 21.14 6.27
CA GLN A 206 8.77 21.95 5.08
C GLN A 206 9.59 21.31 3.93
N ASN A 207 9.23 21.52 2.67
CA ASN A 207 10.13 22.18 1.71
C ASN A 207 9.46 22.54 0.36
N PRO A 208 10.02 23.50 -0.39
CA PRO A 208 9.30 24.70 -0.84
C PRO A 208 9.42 24.96 -2.37
N ALA A 209 8.86 26.10 -2.78
CA ALA A 209 8.63 26.63 -4.13
C ALA A 209 9.85 26.80 -5.08
N PRO A 210 9.61 27.21 -6.35
CA PRO A 210 10.51 28.08 -7.09
C PRO A 210 10.07 29.57 -7.10
N GLN A 211 11.10 30.43 -7.09
CA GLN A 211 11.22 31.88 -6.83
C GLN A 211 10.57 32.81 -7.88
N SER A 212 9.83 33.86 -7.48
CA SER A 212 10.20 35.33 -7.41
C SER A 212 9.84 36.12 -8.69
N PRO A 213 9.57 37.46 -8.68
CA PRO A 213 10.05 38.48 -7.73
C PRO A 213 9.03 39.53 -7.18
N GLU A 214 9.36 40.05 -5.99
CA GLU A 214 9.27 41.43 -5.40
C GLU A 214 8.23 42.49 -5.88
N PRO A 215 7.90 43.56 -5.09
CA PRO A 215 8.71 44.18 -4.01
C PRO A 215 8.02 44.61 -2.68
N LEU A 216 8.89 44.70 -1.66
CA LEU A 216 8.98 45.65 -0.52
C LEU A 216 7.82 46.63 -0.20
N TYR A 217 7.30 46.58 1.03
CA TYR A 217 7.53 47.54 2.14
C TYR A 217 6.53 47.30 3.30
N ALA A 218 7.00 47.42 4.55
CA ALA A 218 6.23 47.31 5.81
C ALA A 218 5.16 48.43 5.94
N PRO A 219 4.11 48.34 6.81
CA PRO A 219 4.28 48.45 8.27
C PRO A 219 3.20 47.77 9.17
N GLU A 220 3.38 48.03 10.47
CA GLU A 220 2.73 47.62 11.72
C GLU A 220 1.18 47.52 11.84
N ALA A 221 0.81 46.66 12.81
CA ALA A 221 -0.25 46.76 13.84
C ALA A 221 -1.74 46.98 13.48
N SER A 222 -2.56 46.05 14.01
CA SER A 222 -4.00 46.12 14.38
C SER A 222 -4.56 47.53 14.65
N PRO A 223 -5.86 47.81 14.40
CA PRO A 223 -6.96 47.08 15.08
C PRO A 223 -8.34 46.97 14.38
N ALA A 224 -9.16 46.07 14.94
CA ALA A 224 -10.61 46.09 15.17
C ALA A 224 -11.61 46.60 14.10
N ALA A 225 -12.41 45.64 13.62
CA ALA A 225 -13.87 45.63 13.45
C ALA A 225 -14.63 46.94 13.11
N ARG A 226 -15.27 46.98 11.93
CA ARG A 226 -16.74 46.94 11.74
C ARG A 226 -17.16 47.30 10.29
N SER A 227 -18.17 46.56 9.82
CA SER A 227 -19.25 46.93 8.89
C SER A 227 -18.98 47.47 7.47
N ALA A 228 -19.39 46.61 6.51
CA ALA A 228 -20.30 46.89 5.39
C ALA A 228 -20.01 48.07 4.44
N SER A 229 -19.71 47.77 3.18
CA SER A 229 -20.75 47.63 2.13
C SER A 229 -20.17 47.58 0.70
N LYS A 230 -20.82 46.73 -0.10
CA LYS A 230 -21.12 46.84 -1.54
C LYS A 230 -20.01 47.00 -2.60
N GLY A 231 -20.04 46.02 -3.51
CA GLY A 231 -19.69 46.16 -4.93
C GLY A 231 -18.25 45.73 -5.20
N ALA A 232 -17.94 44.83 -6.11
CA ALA A 232 -18.71 44.13 -7.13
C ALA A 232 -17.98 42.82 -7.42
N ALA A 233 -18.73 41.76 -7.71
CA ALA A 233 -18.15 40.56 -8.29
C ALA A 233 -17.49 40.91 -9.64
N PRO A 234 -16.40 40.22 -9.97
CA PRO A 234 -16.44 39.42 -11.17
C PRO A 234 -16.28 37.95 -10.80
N SER A 235 -17.21 37.19 -11.35
CA SER A 235 -17.21 35.74 -11.42
C SER A 235 -15.88 35.18 -11.93
N SER A 236 -15.24 34.33 -11.12
CA SER A 236 -14.58 33.13 -11.62
C SER A 236 -14.80 32.03 -10.58
N ALA A 237 -15.58 31.02 -10.96
CA ALA A 237 -16.05 29.94 -10.11
C ALA A 237 -14.90 29.26 -9.35
N LEU A 238 -14.84 29.48 -8.03
CA LEU A 238 -14.18 28.57 -7.11
C LEU A 238 -14.98 27.27 -7.17
N GLY A 239 -14.49 26.32 -7.97
CA GLY A 239 -15.03 24.97 -8.01
C GLY A 239 -14.92 24.37 -6.62
N ILE A 240 -16.01 24.43 -5.85
CA ILE A 240 -16.20 23.57 -4.70
C ILE A 240 -16.13 22.16 -5.28
N ASP A 241 -15.09 21.42 -4.89
CA ASP A 241 -14.89 20.06 -5.35
C ASP A 241 -16.02 19.18 -4.79
N ILE A 242 -17.09 19.03 -5.59
CA ILE A 242 -18.32 18.32 -5.25
C ILE A 242 -18.00 16.90 -4.73
N GLU A 243 -16.97 16.27 -5.28
CA GLU A 243 -16.54 14.92 -4.87
C GLU A 243 -15.96 14.91 -3.45
N ARG A 244 -15.28 15.99 -3.05
CA ARG A 244 -14.80 16.16 -1.67
C ARG A 244 -15.97 16.36 -0.70
N SER A 245 -16.96 17.16 -1.06
CA SER A 245 -18.16 17.37 -0.23
C SER A 245 -18.99 16.09 -0.10
N LYS A 246 -19.15 15.31 -1.18
CA LYS A 246 -19.81 13.98 -1.12
C LYS A 246 -19.11 13.01 -0.19
N LYS A 247 -17.77 12.92 -0.25
CA LYS A 247 -16.99 12.07 0.68
C LYS A 247 -17.14 12.52 2.13
N ALA A 248 -17.18 13.82 2.38
CA ALA A 248 -17.37 14.37 3.71
C ALA A 248 -18.76 14.05 4.27
N VAL A 249 -19.82 14.17 3.46
CA VAL A 249 -21.18 13.75 3.82
C VAL A 249 -21.21 12.26 4.16
N TYR A 250 -20.63 11.40 3.32
CA TYR A 250 -20.58 9.95 3.61
C TYR A 250 -19.89 9.64 4.94
N ALA A 251 -18.73 10.26 5.18
CA ALA A 251 -17.97 10.06 6.41
C ALA A 251 -18.75 10.50 7.66
N VAL A 252 -19.42 11.65 7.61
CA VAL A 252 -20.24 12.15 8.72
C VAL A 252 -21.48 11.26 8.92
N GLY A 253 -22.17 10.91 7.84
CA GLY A 253 -23.38 10.09 7.87
C GLY A 253 -23.15 8.67 8.38
N LYS A 254 -22.04 8.03 8.02
CA LYS A 254 -21.73 6.66 8.46
C LYS A 254 -21.09 6.57 9.84
N ASN A 255 -20.26 7.54 10.20
CA ASN A 255 -19.45 7.44 11.41
C ASN A 255 -20.03 8.22 12.59
N ARG A 256 -20.79 9.28 12.34
CA ARG A 256 -21.23 10.21 13.40
C ARG A 256 -22.75 10.33 13.54
N TRP A 257 -23.50 10.28 12.45
CA TRP A 257 -24.96 10.36 12.53
C TRP A 257 -25.55 9.04 13.09
N PRO A 258 -26.40 9.07 14.14
CA PRO A 258 -26.87 7.84 14.80
C PRO A 258 -27.66 6.87 13.92
N ARG A 259 -28.43 7.35 12.94
CA ARG A 259 -29.31 6.50 12.12
C ARG A 259 -28.56 5.75 11.02
N LYS A 260 -27.46 6.31 10.51
CA LYS A 260 -26.57 5.70 9.49
C LYS A 260 -27.28 5.20 8.22
N ASP A 261 -28.44 5.78 7.92
CA ASP A 261 -29.31 5.38 6.82
C ASP A 261 -28.70 5.76 5.47
N LEU A 262 -28.50 4.77 4.59
CA LEU A 262 -27.81 4.96 3.32
C LEU A 262 -28.61 5.82 2.35
N ALA A 263 -29.92 5.60 2.25
CA ALA A 263 -30.77 6.33 1.32
C ALA A 263 -30.78 7.83 1.63
N THR A 264 -30.81 8.19 2.92
CA THR A 264 -30.71 9.58 3.37
C THR A 264 -29.32 10.18 3.10
N ILE A 265 -28.25 9.41 3.29
CA ILE A 265 -26.87 9.85 3.02
C ILE A 265 -26.69 10.13 1.52
N GLU A 266 -27.16 9.23 0.66
CA GLU A 266 -27.11 9.37 -0.79
C GLU A 266 -27.95 10.57 -1.26
N HIS A 267 -29.14 10.74 -0.69
CA HIS A 267 -29.99 11.91 -0.98
C HIS A 267 -29.31 13.25 -0.64
N ILE A 268 -28.54 13.32 0.44
CA ILE A 268 -27.77 14.52 0.80
C ILE A 268 -26.60 14.73 -0.17
N GLN A 269 -25.96 13.65 -0.64
CA GLN A 269 -24.85 13.70 -1.62
C GLN A 269 -25.29 14.19 -3.00
N ASP A 270 -26.57 14.02 -3.35
CA ASP A 270 -27.17 14.53 -4.58
C ASP A 270 -27.59 16.02 -4.48
N GLY A 271 -27.44 16.63 -3.30
CA GLY A 271 -27.73 18.03 -3.04
C GLY A 271 -26.65 19.00 -3.54
N PRO A 272 -26.92 20.33 -3.49
CA PRO A 272 -25.93 21.34 -3.83
C PRO A 272 -24.76 21.34 -2.83
N ALA A 273 -23.55 21.65 -3.31
CA ALA A 273 -22.33 21.59 -2.49
C ALA A 273 -22.39 22.46 -1.23
N GLU A 274 -23.06 23.61 -1.30
CA GLU A 274 -23.27 24.49 -0.14
C GLU A 274 -24.13 23.84 0.95
N ALA A 275 -25.13 23.04 0.57
CA ALA A 275 -25.96 22.29 1.52
C ALA A 275 -25.18 21.15 2.14
N MET A 276 -24.39 20.42 1.34
CA MET A 276 -23.48 19.36 1.83
C MET A 276 -22.49 19.92 2.85
N ASP A 277 -21.82 21.02 2.54
CA ASP A 277 -20.84 21.64 3.44
C ASP A 277 -21.46 22.15 4.75
N ARG A 278 -22.65 22.75 4.68
CA ARG A 278 -23.42 23.13 5.88
C ARG A 278 -23.74 21.92 6.75
N MET A 279 -24.25 20.85 6.15
CA MET A 279 -24.64 19.62 6.85
C MET A 279 -23.44 18.89 7.46
N VAL A 280 -22.29 18.90 6.79
CA VAL A 280 -21.03 18.35 7.30
C VAL A 280 -20.54 19.16 8.50
N ARG A 281 -20.61 20.50 8.44
CA ARG A 281 -20.21 21.36 9.57
C ARG A 281 -21.11 21.15 10.79
N ALA A 282 -22.43 21.13 10.60
CA ALA A 282 -23.39 20.86 11.67
C ALA A 282 -23.21 19.46 12.27
N GLY A 283 -23.09 18.42 11.44
CA GLY A 283 -22.88 17.05 11.90
C GLY A 283 -21.52 16.84 12.59
N ASN A 284 -20.48 17.58 12.20
CA ASN A 284 -19.22 17.57 12.92
C ASN A 284 -19.30 18.24 14.31
N ALA A 285 -20.22 19.20 14.48
CA ALA A 285 -20.56 19.82 15.76
C ALA A 285 -21.58 18.99 16.58
N GLY A 286 -22.05 17.87 16.05
CA GLY A 286 -23.03 16.98 16.71
C GLY A 286 -24.49 17.37 16.51
N ASP A 287 -24.78 18.38 15.68
CA ASP A 287 -26.14 18.75 15.31
C ASP A 287 -26.58 18.02 14.02
N PHE A 288 -27.53 17.09 14.18
CA PHE A 288 -28.09 16.29 13.09
C PHE A 288 -29.55 16.63 12.80
N THR A 289 -30.06 17.75 13.28
CA THR A 289 -31.49 18.13 13.14
C THR A 289 -31.93 18.16 11.67
N GLU A 290 -31.08 18.67 10.78
CA GLU A 290 -31.37 18.73 9.34
C GLU A 290 -31.29 17.34 8.67
N TRP A 291 -30.38 16.48 9.14
CA TRP A 291 -30.25 15.09 8.67
C TRP A 291 -31.48 14.26 9.06
N ASP A 292 -31.94 14.39 10.30
CA ASP A 292 -33.13 13.71 10.81
C ASP A 292 -34.42 14.20 10.13
N ARG A 293 -34.47 15.47 9.73
CA ARG A 293 -35.58 16.02 8.94
C ARG A 293 -35.67 15.36 7.56
N ILE A 294 -34.55 15.23 6.85
CA ILE A 294 -34.51 14.56 5.53
C ILE A 294 -34.88 13.09 5.68
N TYR A 295 -34.32 12.40 6.68
CA TYR A 295 -34.66 11.01 6.98
C TYR A 295 -36.16 10.81 7.21
N SER A 296 -36.78 11.72 7.97
CA SER A 296 -38.22 11.66 8.25
C SER A 296 -39.05 11.90 6.99
N LEU A 297 -38.64 12.85 6.14
CA LEU A 297 -39.32 13.13 4.87
C LEU A 297 -39.26 11.95 3.90
N LEU A 298 -38.11 11.28 3.79
CA LEU A 298 -37.93 10.13 2.91
C LEU A 298 -38.70 8.89 3.39
N ASN A 299 -38.82 8.70 4.71
CA ASN A 299 -39.48 7.51 5.28
C ASN A 299 -40.98 7.70 5.58
N HIS A 300 -41.50 8.94 5.56
CA HIS A 300 -42.94 9.22 5.66
C HIS A 300 -43.66 9.30 4.30
N GLN A 301 -42.96 9.21 3.17
CA GLN A 301 -43.57 9.11 1.84
C GLN A 301 -43.94 7.67 1.42
N THR A 302 -43.67 6.69 2.31
CA THR A 302 -43.90 5.24 2.07
C THR A 302 -45.10 4.65 2.81
N THR A 303 -46.02 5.49 3.31
CA THR A 303 -47.34 5.11 3.87
C THR A 303 -48.43 5.95 3.23
#